data_AF-A0A956R3Z3-F1
#
_entry.id   AF-A0A956R3Z3-F1
#
_cell.length_a   1.000
_cell.length_b   1.000
_cell.length_c   1.000
_cell.angle_alpha   90.00
_cell.angle_beta   90.00
_cell.angle_gamma   90.00
#
_symmetry.space_group_name_H-M   'P 1'
#
loop_
_entity.id
_entity.type
_entity.pdbx_description
1 polymer ?
#
loop_
_entity_poly.entity_id
_entity_poly.type
_entity_poly.pdbx_seq_one_letter_code
_entity_poly.pdbx_strand_id
1 'polypeptide(L)'
;MPTDSHPAPEGKDDPAGAMLARLEADAELVDVGRFTVDGTAARGKLARYLLANTNHFVLLLVEAGHLFPDCSGLDFELSDWRRRTTVRFHDVELPSTELHACFDALFAAEADLEGEAAARLPGRRRLALALNAALKRGVVHLGSGATWLRI
;
A
#
# COMPACT_ATOMS: atom_id res chain seq x y z
N MET A 1 -66.14 7.18 -31.77
CA MET A 1 -64.79 6.71 -31.40
C MET A 1 -63.88 7.92 -31.35
N PRO A 2 -63.70 8.56 -30.18
CA PRO A 2 -62.67 9.57 -30.00
C PRO A 2 -61.33 8.87 -29.76
N THR A 3 -60.30 9.28 -30.51
CA THR A 3 -58.91 8.87 -30.29
C THR A 3 -58.34 9.66 -29.12
N ASP A 4 -58.16 8.98 -27.98
CA ASP A 4 -57.35 9.49 -26.88
C ASP A 4 -55.88 9.51 -27.31
N SER A 5 -55.43 10.63 -27.85
CA SER A 5 -54.00 10.94 -27.96
C SER A 5 -53.55 11.52 -26.64
N HIS A 6 -53.00 10.65 -25.80
CA HIS A 6 -52.25 11.00 -24.60
C HIS A 6 -51.03 11.86 -25.00
N PRO A 7 -50.90 13.12 -24.57
CA PRO A 7 -49.64 13.83 -24.72
C PRO A 7 -48.60 13.19 -23.79
N ALA A 8 -47.43 12.85 -24.33
CA ALA A 8 -46.28 12.45 -23.52
C ALA A 8 -45.98 13.56 -22.50
N PRO A 9 -45.68 13.23 -21.22
CA PRO A 9 -45.35 14.25 -20.25
C PRO A 9 -44.07 14.96 -20.70
N GLU A 10 -44.24 16.24 -21.02
CA GLU A 10 -43.20 17.22 -21.27
C GLU A 10 -42.14 17.16 -20.16
N GLY A 11 -40.88 17.25 -20.57
CA GLY A 11 -39.72 17.21 -19.71
C GLY A 11 -39.86 18.20 -18.57
N LYS A 12 -40.07 17.68 -17.37
CA LYS A 12 -39.81 18.41 -16.14
C LYS A 12 -38.31 18.36 -15.92
N ASP A 13 -37.72 19.55 -15.95
CA ASP A 13 -36.44 19.92 -15.38
C ASP A 13 -35.90 18.85 -14.44
N ASP A 14 -34.89 18.11 -14.88
CA ASP A 14 -34.07 17.28 -14.02
C ASP A 14 -32.97 18.18 -13.45
N PRO A 15 -33.16 18.78 -12.26
CA PRO A 15 -32.18 19.67 -11.67
C PRO A 15 -30.87 18.93 -11.37
N ALA A 16 -30.93 17.61 -11.16
CA ALA A 16 -29.74 16.80 -10.93
C ALA A 16 -28.94 16.63 -12.23
N GLY A 17 -29.63 16.35 -13.35
CA GLY A 17 -29.02 16.30 -14.68
C GLY A 17 -28.40 17.64 -15.10
N ALA A 18 -29.09 18.76 -14.84
CA ALA A 18 -28.56 20.10 -15.13
C ALA A 18 -27.36 20.47 -14.24
N MET A 19 -27.36 20.02 -12.98
CA MET A 19 -26.23 20.23 -12.06
C MET A 19 -25.02 19.35 -12.43
N LEU A 20 -25.24 18.10 -12.84
CA LEU A 20 -24.19 17.20 -13.34
C LEU A 20 -23.55 17.74 -14.62
N ALA A 21 -24.35 18.17 -15.60
CA ALA A 21 -23.84 18.72 -16.85
C ALA A 21 -23.01 20.00 -16.63
N ARG A 22 -23.38 20.80 -15.62
CA ARG A 22 -22.63 22.01 -15.25
C ARG A 22 -21.35 21.69 -14.48
N LEU A 23 -21.36 20.67 -13.63
CA LEU A 23 -20.15 20.16 -12.98
C LEU A 23 -19.18 19.51 -13.99
N GLU A 24 -19.69 18.83 -15.02
CA GLU A 24 -18.88 18.29 -16.12
C GLU A 24 -18.32 19.38 -17.03
N ALA A 25 -19.10 20.44 -17.29
CA ALA A 25 -18.65 21.59 -18.06
C ALA A 25 -17.60 22.44 -17.31
N ASP A 26 -17.69 22.52 -15.99
CA ASP A 26 -16.72 23.20 -15.12
C ASP A 26 -15.53 22.30 -14.71
N ALA A 27 -15.53 21.02 -15.10
CA ALA A 27 -14.43 20.08 -14.85
C ALA A 27 -13.27 20.31 -15.84
N GLU A 28 -12.77 21.53 -15.91
CA GLU A 28 -11.46 21.80 -16.48
C GLU A 28 -10.42 21.27 -15.48
N LEU A 29 -9.48 20.46 -15.95
CA LEU A 29 -8.45 19.86 -15.10
C LEU A 29 -7.44 20.95 -14.71
N VAL A 30 -7.75 21.71 -13.66
CA VAL A 30 -7.05 22.97 -13.31
C VAL A 30 -5.60 22.76 -12.86
N ASP A 31 -5.22 21.55 -12.42
CA ASP A 31 -3.84 21.31 -11.98
C ASP A 31 -3.43 19.84 -12.06
N VAL A 32 -2.32 19.56 -12.75
CA VAL A 32 -1.58 18.29 -12.64
C VAL A 32 -0.51 18.49 -11.58
N GLY A 33 -0.95 18.54 -10.33
CA GLY A 33 -0.04 18.63 -9.18
C GLY A 33 0.60 17.27 -8.89
N ARG A 34 1.91 17.14 -9.11
CA ARG A 34 2.67 15.98 -8.63
C ARG A 34 2.87 16.16 -7.13
N PHE A 35 2.16 15.41 -6.30
CA PHE A 35 2.39 15.40 -4.85
C PHE A 35 3.81 14.92 -4.56
N THR A 36 4.72 15.84 -4.25
CA THR A 36 6.06 15.52 -3.77
C THR A 36 5.96 15.16 -2.30
N VAL A 37 5.80 13.87 -2.02
CA VAL A 37 5.89 13.34 -0.66
C VAL A 37 7.35 13.46 -0.22
N ASP A 38 7.62 14.32 0.76
CA ASP A 38 8.89 14.27 1.51
C ASP A 38 8.94 12.93 2.26
N GLY A 39 9.71 11.98 1.72
CA GLY A 39 9.85 10.63 2.26
C GLY A 39 10.33 10.62 3.72
N THR A 40 11.11 11.62 4.15
CA THR A 40 11.61 11.71 5.52
C THR A 40 10.48 12.10 6.48
N ALA A 41 9.70 13.13 6.12
CA ALA A 41 8.52 13.53 6.88
C ALA A 41 7.42 12.45 6.85
N ALA A 42 7.27 11.74 5.73
CA ALA A 42 6.37 10.61 5.60
C ALA A 42 6.76 9.51 6.57
N ARG A 43 8.01 9.02 6.56
CA ARG A 43 8.51 8.02 7.52
C ARG A 43 8.29 8.43 8.98
N GLY A 44 8.56 9.70 9.31
CA GLY A 44 8.29 10.25 10.64
C GLY A 44 6.81 10.19 11.03
N LYS A 45 5.90 10.48 10.10
CA LYS A 45 4.46 10.31 10.29
C LYS A 45 4.06 8.83 10.37
N LEU A 46 4.63 7.95 9.55
CA LEU A 46 4.35 6.52 9.57
C LEU A 46 4.73 5.89 10.91
N ALA A 47 5.87 6.27 11.49
CA ALA A 47 6.26 5.79 12.81
C ALA A 47 5.29 6.26 13.91
N ARG A 48 4.67 7.43 13.74
CA ARG A 48 3.77 8.06 14.72
C ARG A 48 2.34 7.54 14.61
N TYR A 49 1.83 7.38 13.39
CA TYR A 49 0.51 6.91 13.05
C TYR A 49 0.62 5.49 12.51
N LEU A 50 0.40 4.50 13.38
CA LEU A 50 0.36 3.08 13.01
C LEU A 50 -0.54 2.90 11.78
N LEU A 51 0.05 2.59 10.63
CA LEU A 51 -0.68 2.33 9.39
C LEU A 51 -1.40 0.98 9.42
N ALA A 52 -1.03 0.12 10.36
CA ALA A 52 -1.64 -1.18 10.52
C ALA A 52 -1.69 -1.58 12.01
N ASN A 53 -2.65 -2.45 12.32
CA ASN A 53 -2.80 -2.99 13.65
C ASN A 53 -1.53 -3.80 14.01
N THR A 54 -0.89 -3.44 15.13
CA THR A 54 0.31 -4.12 15.66
C THR A 54 0.11 -5.63 15.87
N ASN A 55 -1.12 -6.09 16.09
CA ASN A 55 -1.41 -7.52 16.23
C ASN A 55 -1.43 -8.27 14.90
N HIS A 56 -1.53 -7.57 13.78
CA HIS A 56 -1.59 -8.20 12.45
C HIS A 56 -0.21 -8.37 11.82
N PHE A 57 0.88 -7.89 12.44
CA PHE A 57 2.20 -7.85 11.80
C PHE A 57 2.67 -9.20 11.25
N VAL A 58 2.36 -10.33 11.93
CA VAL A 58 2.70 -11.68 11.43
C VAL A 58 1.96 -11.98 10.13
N LEU A 59 0.66 -11.69 10.06
CA LEU A 59 -0.13 -11.87 8.83
C LEU A 59 0.41 -10.99 7.71
N LEU A 60 0.77 -9.74 8.02
CA LEU A 60 1.39 -8.83 7.06
C LEU A 60 2.71 -9.40 6.52
N LEU A 61 3.54 -10.03 7.36
CA LEU A 61 4.78 -10.68 6.93
C LEU A 61 4.53 -11.91 6.05
N VAL A 62 3.57 -12.75 6.43
CA VAL A 62 3.19 -13.93 5.63
C VAL A 62 2.67 -13.51 4.26
N GLU A 63 1.80 -12.50 4.22
CA GLU A 63 1.30 -11.97 2.95
C GLU A 63 2.40 -11.31 2.12
N ALA A 64 3.35 -10.61 2.75
CA ALA A 64 4.51 -10.08 2.04
C ALA A 64 5.31 -11.19 1.39
N GLY A 65 5.56 -12.30 2.10
CA GLY A 65 6.24 -13.46 1.55
C GLY A 65 5.48 -14.07 0.38
N HIS A 66 4.16 -14.25 0.50
CA HIS A 66 3.33 -14.75 -0.60
C HIS A 66 3.38 -13.87 -1.86
N LEU A 67 3.56 -12.56 -1.69
CA LEU A 67 3.63 -11.59 -2.79
C LEU A 67 5.04 -11.43 -3.38
N PHE A 68 6.07 -12.01 -2.76
CA PHE A 68 7.40 -12.05 -3.36
C PHE A 68 7.49 -13.25 -4.32
N PRO A 69 7.77 -13.04 -5.62
CA PRO A 69 7.76 -14.11 -6.62
C PRO A 69 8.67 -15.30 -6.28
N ASP A 70 9.82 -15.01 -5.67
CA ASP A 70 10.86 -15.98 -5.39
C ASP A 70 10.73 -16.62 -3.99
N CYS A 71 9.73 -16.21 -3.21
CA CYS A 71 9.62 -16.64 -1.81
C CYS A 71 9.08 -18.07 -1.71
N SER A 72 9.93 -18.99 -1.24
CA SER A 72 9.52 -20.37 -0.98
C SER A 72 8.92 -20.59 0.42
N GLY A 73 9.16 -19.67 1.36
CA GLY A 73 8.58 -19.73 2.70
C GLY A 73 9.09 -18.68 3.67
N LEU A 74 8.66 -18.79 4.93
CA LEU A 74 9.15 -17.96 6.04
C LEU A 74 9.43 -18.80 7.29
N ASP A 75 10.50 -18.45 8.00
CA ASP A 75 10.75 -18.94 9.37
C ASP A 75 10.53 -17.84 10.39
N PHE A 76 9.87 -18.19 11.49
CA PHE A 76 9.64 -17.32 12.64
C PHE A 76 10.33 -17.89 13.88
N GLU A 77 11.22 -17.11 14.46
CA GLU A 77 11.78 -17.39 15.78
C GLU A 77 11.26 -16.34 16.77
N LEU A 78 10.48 -16.80 17.75
CA LEU A 78 9.90 -15.97 18.79
C LEU A 78 10.69 -16.18 20.08
N SER A 79 11.34 -15.12 20.54
CA SER A 79 12.10 -15.11 21.79
C SER A 79 11.40 -14.25 22.83
N ASP A 80 10.62 -14.90 23.69
CA ASP A 80 9.86 -14.23 24.75
C ASP A 80 10.77 -13.51 25.75
N TRP A 81 11.92 -14.10 26.06
CA TRP A 81 12.87 -13.55 27.04
C TRP A 81 13.57 -12.28 26.56
N ARG A 82 13.77 -12.12 25.23
CA ARG A 82 14.34 -10.88 24.63
C ARG A 82 13.29 -9.96 24.04
N ARG A 83 12.01 -10.32 24.06
CA ARG A 83 10.95 -9.68 23.26
C ARG A 83 11.42 -9.42 21.83
N ARG A 84 12.06 -10.43 21.26
CA ARG A 84 12.64 -10.38 19.92
C ARG A 84 11.87 -11.35 19.02
N THR A 85 11.48 -10.85 17.86
CA THR A 85 10.96 -11.68 16.78
C THR A 85 11.97 -11.66 15.65
N THR A 86 12.49 -12.82 15.26
CA THR A 86 13.33 -12.97 14.08
C THR A 86 12.50 -13.59 12.97
N VAL A 87 12.57 -13.02 11.78
CA VAL A 87 11.83 -13.47 10.60
C VAL A 87 12.80 -13.61 9.46
N ARG A 88 12.80 -14.78 8.81
CA ARG A 88 13.64 -15.07 7.66
C ARG A 88 12.79 -15.43 6.45
N PHE A 89 13.01 -14.72 5.35
CA PHE A 89 12.45 -15.06 4.04
C PHE A 89 13.39 -16.03 3.34
N HIS A 90 12.84 -17.13 2.82
CA HIS A 90 13.60 -18.10 2.03
C HIS A 90 13.56 -17.71 0.56
N ASP A 91 14.70 -17.84 -0.13
CA ASP A 91 14.86 -17.63 -1.58
C ASP A 91 14.51 -16.23 -2.12
N VAL A 92 14.15 -15.27 -1.26
CA VAL A 92 13.96 -13.86 -1.63
C VAL A 92 15.20 -13.07 -1.29
N GLU A 93 15.99 -12.61 -2.25
CA GLU A 93 17.07 -11.66 -1.93
C GLU A 93 16.50 -10.29 -1.51
N LEU A 94 16.84 -9.84 -0.30
CA LEU A 94 16.47 -8.53 0.25
C LEU A 94 17.75 -7.80 0.65
N PRO A 95 18.43 -7.10 -0.27
CA PRO A 95 19.63 -6.36 0.05
C PRO A 95 19.31 -5.25 1.07
N SER A 96 20.32 -4.83 1.82
CA SER A 96 20.12 -3.83 2.89
C SER A 96 19.51 -2.53 2.35
N THR A 97 19.89 -2.12 1.14
CA THR A 97 19.32 -0.96 0.45
C THR A 97 17.81 -1.10 0.22
N GLU A 98 17.33 -2.27 -0.19
CA GLU A 98 15.90 -2.55 -0.39
C GLU A 98 15.14 -2.56 0.94
N LEU A 99 15.73 -3.11 2.00
CA LEU A 99 15.14 -3.10 3.34
C LEU A 99 15.01 -1.68 3.90
N HIS A 100 15.99 -0.80 3.65
CA HIS A 100 15.91 0.61 4.06
C HIS A 100 14.95 1.42 3.19
N ALA A 101 14.81 1.05 1.91
CA ALA A 101 13.91 1.70 0.95
C ALA A 101 12.49 1.10 0.95
N CYS A 102 12.18 0.11 1.80
CA CYS A 102 10.87 -0.55 1.82
C CYS A 102 9.71 0.44 1.97
N PHE A 103 9.87 1.49 2.80
CA PHE A 103 8.82 2.50 2.98
C PHE A 103 8.59 3.38 1.76
N ASP A 104 9.58 3.54 0.89
CA ASP A 104 9.43 4.32 -0.35
C ASP A 104 8.48 3.58 -1.32
N ALA A 105 8.39 2.25 -1.24
CA ALA A 105 7.45 1.44 -2.02
C ALA A 105 5.97 1.74 -1.70
N LEU A 106 5.65 2.29 -0.52
CA LEU A 106 4.29 2.73 -0.19
C LEU A 106 3.83 3.90 -1.07
N PHE A 107 4.76 4.67 -1.62
CA PHE A 107 4.49 5.87 -2.41
C PHE A 107 4.88 5.73 -3.88
N ALA A 108 5.62 4.68 -4.25
CA ALA A 108 5.98 4.41 -5.63
C ALA A 108 4.73 4.16 -6.48
N ALA A 109 4.62 4.83 -7.64
CA ALA A 109 3.57 4.54 -8.61
C ALA A 109 3.94 3.31 -9.43
N GLU A 110 2.98 2.42 -9.66
CA GLU A 110 3.20 1.19 -10.43
C GLU A 110 3.56 1.49 -11.89
N ALA A 111 2.97 2.55 -12.45
CA ALA A 111 3.25 3.01 -13.81
C ALA A 111 4.68 3.51 -14.03
N ASP A 112 5.42 3.82 -12.96
CA ASP A 112 6.82 4.30 -13.03
C ASP A 112 7.84 3.14 -12.93
N LEU A 113 7.37 1.89 -12.82
CA LEU A 113 8.22 0.71 -12.63
C LEU A 113 7.98 -0.31 -13.75
N GLU A 114 9.04 -1.00 -14.15
CA GLU A 114 8.99 -2.05 -15.17
C GLU A 114 9.69 -3.33 -14.69
N GLY A 115 9.34 -4.45 -15.31
CA GLY A 115 9.97 -5.75 -15.09
C GLY A 115 9.90 -6.23 -13.64
N GLU A 116 11.05 -6.66 -13.11
CA GLU A 116 11.17 -7.23 -11.77
C GLU A 116 10.80 -6.23 -10.66
N ALA A 117 11.10 -4.94 -10.87
CA ALA A 117 10.78 -3.91 -9.89
C ALA A 117 9.27 -3.72 -9.70
N ALA A 118 8.51 -3.82 -10.80
CA ALA A 118 7.04 -3.79 -10.78
C ALA A 118 6.47 -5.07 -10.14
N ALA A 119 6.99 -6.24 -10.53
CA ALA A 119 6.54 -7.53 -10.00
C ALA A 119 6.72 -7.64 -8.47
N ARG A 120 7.78 -7.02 -7.92
CA ARG A 120 8.09 -7.03 -6.48
C ARG A 120 7.39 -5.92 -5.69
N LEU A 121 6.77 -4.95 -6.35
CA LEU A 121 6.14 -3.80 -5.69
C LEU A 121 5.05 -4.19 -4.68
N PRO A 122 4.13 -5.15 -4.96
CA PRO A 122 3.13 -5.58 -3.99
C PRO A 122 3.75 -6.17 -2.72
N GLY A 123 4.77 -7.05 -2.88
CA GLY A 123 5.51 -7.64 -1.76
C GLY A 123 6.23 -6.58 -0.91
N ARG A 124 6.90 -5.62 -1.56
CA ARG A 124 7.57 -4.49 -0.90
C ARG A 124 6.60 -3.61 -0.11
N ARG A 125 5.44 -3.28 -0.69
CA ARG A 125 4.38 -2.53 0.00
C ARG A 125 3.86 -3.27 1.22
N ARG A 126 3.60 -4.57 1.09
CA ARG A 126 3.10 -5.38 2.19
C ARG A 126 4.14 -5.53 3.30
N LEU A 127 5.40 -5.72 2.93
CA LEU A 127 6.54 -5.72 3.85
C LEU A 127 6.62 -4.39 4.59
N ALA A 128 6.54 -3.25 3.91
CA ALA A 128 6.57 -1.93 4.56
C ALA A 128 5.45 -1.75 5.60
N LEU A 129 4.23 -2.21 5.31
CA LEU A 129 3.13 -2.23 6.28
C LEU A 129 3.43 -3.17 7.45
N ALA A 130 4.02 -4.33 7.19
CA ALA A 130 4.42 -5.27 8.22
C ALA A 130 5.46 -4.67 9.18
N LEU A 131 6.50 -4.04 8.62
CA LEU A 131 7.53 -3.35 9.39
C LEU A 131 6.92 -2.20 10.21
N ASN A 132 6.02 -1.42 9.61
CA ASN A 132 5.31 -0.35 10.32
C ASN A 132 4.52 -0.88 11.53
N ALA A 133 3.78 -1.98 11.35
CA ALA A 133 3.02 -2.61 12.44
C ALA A 133 3.94 -3.13 13.56
N ALA A 134 5.14 -3.59 13.21
CA ALA A 134 6.10 -4.16 14.13
C ALA A 134 6.85 -3.13 15.00
N LEU A 135 6.92 -1.86 14.57
CA LEU A 135 7.66 -0.77 15.25
C LEU A 135 7.30 -0.58 16.74
N LYS A 136 6.08 -0.97 17.16
CA LYS A 136 5.65 -0.85 18.57
C LYS A 136 5.72 -2.15 19.38
N ARG A 137 6.17 -3.25 18.77
CA ARG A 137 6.08 -4.60 19.39
C ARG A 137 7.36 -5.08 20.08
N GLY A 138 8.48 -4.40 19.88
CA GLY A 138 9.78 -4.80 20.41
C GLY A 138 10.85 -4.74 19.32
N VAL A 139 11.89 -5.55 19.45
CA VAL A 139 12.97 -5.61 18.45
C VAL A 139 12.63 -6.67 17.41
N VAL A 140 12.53 -6.28 16.15
CA VAL A 140 12.30 -7.22 15.04
C VAL A 140 13.56 -7.33 14.21
N HIS A 141 14.02 -8.57 14.01
CA HIS A 141 15.12 -8.88 13.11
C HIS A 141 14.53 -9.50 11.85
N LEU A 142 14.70 -8.83 10.72
CA LEU A 142 14.22 -9.31 9.43
C LEU A 142 15.42 -9.61 8.55
N GLY A 143 15.45 -10.75 7.89
CA GLY A 143 16.58 -11.08 7.03
C GLY A 143 16.24 -12.00 5.87
N SER A 144 17.19 -12.03 4.95
CA SER A 144 17.28 -12.96 3.84
C SER A 144 18.75 -13.30 3.62
N GLY A 145 19.06 -14.60 3.49
CA GLY A 145 20.43 -15.07 3.33
C GLY A 145 21.36 -14.51 4.43
N ALA A 146 22.38 -13.76 4.02
CA ALA A 146 23.35 -13.10 4.93
C ALA A 146 22.92 -11.68 5.38
N THR A 147 21.82 -11.14 4.85
CA THR A 147 21.39 -9.76 5.10
C THR A 147 20.36 -9.70 6.22
N TRP A 148 20.55 -8.78 7.17
CA TRP A 148 19.66 -8.58 8.30
C TRP A 148 19.39 -7.09 8.54
N LEU A 149 18.12 -6.75 8.78
CA LEU A 149 17.65 -5.46 9.26
C LEU A 149 17.12 -5.62 10.68
N ARG A 150 17.53 -4.72 11.57
CA ARG A 150 16.97 -4.59 12.91
C ARG A 150 16.05 -3.38 12.95
N ILE A 151 14.83 -3.59 13.43
CA ILE A 151 13.74 -2.61 13.54
C ILE A 151 13.33 -2.50 14.99
#